data_AF-A0A820K2E4-F1
#
_entry.id   AF-A0A820K2E4-F1
#
_cell.length_a   1.000
_cell.length_b   1.000
_cell.length_c   1.000
_cell.angle_alpha   90.00
_cell.angle_beta   90.00
_cell.angle_gamma   90.00
#
_symmetry.space_group_name_H-M   'P 1'
#
loop_
_entity.id
_entity.type
_entity.pdbx_description
1 polymer ?
#
loop_
_entity_poly.entity_id
_entity_poly.type
_entity_poly.pdbx_seq_one_letter_code
_entity_poly.pdbx_strand_id
1 'polypeptide(L)'
;MDKVCRLEPWIHTWLQDQISSTKTYIEKGSNFNEWKEKPGVALFIYAQLIREYGWSSYKDVFRKYEERQPKLGSDQEKMDYWITTFSRQVGHNLVPLFKFWGFPISKSTIDDLKKLPIPQIYDQLIQVAPERYSV
;
A
#
# COMPACT_ATOMS: atom_id res chain seq x y z
N MET A 1 -14.18 -13.91 -5.99
CA MET A 1 -13.61 -12.56 -5.87
C MET A 1 -14.75 -11.59 -5.57
N ASP A 2 -14.59 -10.77 -4.54
CA ASP A 2 -15.61 -9.79 -4.11
C ASP A 2 -15.77 -8.71 -5.18
N LYS A 3 -16.94 -8.66 -5.82
CA LYS A 3 -17.29 -7.60 -6.78
C LYS A 3 -17.92 -6.44 -6.03
N VAL A 4 -17.44 -5.22 -6.26
CA VAL A 4 -18.10 -4.00 -5.75
C VAL A 4 -18.81 -3.35 -6.92
N CYS A 5 -20.12 -3.13 -6.80
CA CYS A 5 -20.94 -2.55 -7.88
C CYS A 5 -20.85 -3.31 -9.22
N ARG A 6 -20.74 -4.65 -9.17
CA ARG A 6 -20.58 -5.55 -10.35
C ARG A 6 -19.29 -5.33 -11.15
N LEU A 7 -18.43 -4.41 -10.73
CA LEU A 7 -17.10 -4.24 -11.27
C LEU A 7 -16.16 -5.14 -10.49
N GLU A 8 -15.25 -5.75 -11.23
CA GLU A 8 -14.10 -6.35 -10.60
C GLU A 8 -13.22 -5.23 -10.03
N PRO A 9 -12.74 -5.34 -8.77
CA PRO A 9 -12.02 -4.25 -8.10
C PRO A 9 -10.70 -3.85 -8.79
N TRP A 10 -10.20 -4.67 -9.71
CA TRP A 10 -8.91 -4.45 -10.36
C TRP A 10 -9.00 -3.41 -11.46
N ILE A 11 -8.53 -2.21 -11.07
CA ILE A 11 -8.27 -1.03 -11.88
C ILE A 11 -9.50 -0.61 -12.70
N HIS A 12 -10.39 0.14 -12.05
CA HIS A 12 -11.39 0.96 -12.73
C HIS A 12 -10.76 1.69 -13.92
N THR A 13 -11.49 1.88 -15.01
CA THR A 13 -10.97 2.48 -16.26
C THR A 13 -10.17 3.76 -16.00
N TRP A 14 -10.69 4.64 -15.15
CA TRP A 14 -9.97 5.85 -14.71
C TRP A 14 -8.57 5.59 -14.13
N LEU A 15 -8.39 4.54 -13.31
CA LEU A 15 -7.09 4.19 -12.75
C LEU A 15 -6.19 3.54 -13.82
N GLN A 16 -6.76 2.87 -14.84
CA GLN A 16 -5.98 2.31 -15.95
C GLN A 16 -5.30 3.43 -16.76
N ASP A 17 -6.00 4.54 -16.96
CA ASP A 17 -5.45 5.72 -17.64
C ASP A 17 -4.25 6.33 -16.90
N GLN A 18 -4.08 6.03 -15.62
CA GLN A 18 -2.97 6.49 -14.79
C GLN A 18 -1.75 5.54 -14.81
N ILE A 19 -1.83 4.39 -15.49
CA ILE A 19 -0.74 3.39 -15.48
C ILE A 19 0.55 3.99 -16.05
N SER A 20 0.49 4.66 -17.21
CA SER A 20 1.69 5.19 -17.87
C SER A 20 2.41 6.24 -17.01
N SER A 21 1.66 7.18 -16.42
CA SER A 21 2.23 8.19 -15.51
C SER A 21 2.80 7.56 -14.23
N THR A 22 2.19 6.47 -13.76
CA THR A 22 2.64 5.71 -12.59
C THR A 22 3.92 4.94 -12.87
N LYS A 23 4.06 4.32 -14.05
CA LYS A 23 5.32 3.67 -14.45
C LYS A 23 6.47 4.67 -14.46
N THR A 24 6.28 5.84 -15.09
CA THR A 24 7.28 6.92 -15.07
C THR A 24 7.62 7.39 -13.66
N TYR A 25 6.64 7.46 -12.76
CA TYR A 25 6.89 7.78 -11.35
C TYR A 25 7.79 6.73 -10.65
N ILE A 26 7.53 5.45 -10.91
CA ILE A 26 8.31 4.34 -10.36
C ILE A 26 9.74 4.33 -10.94
N GLU A 27 9.90 4.55 -12.25
CA GLU A 27 11.22 4.64 -12.91
C GLU A 27 12.07 5.78 -12.34
N LYS A 28 11.43 6.88 -11.93
CA LYS A 28 12.09 8.04 -11.29
C LYS A 28 12.43 7.83 -9.81
N GLY A 29 12.23 6.63 -9.28
CA GLY A 29 12.62 6.26 -7.90
C GLY A 29 11.55 6.53 -6.84
N SER A 30 10.30 6.78 -7.25
CA SER A 30 9.15 6.89 -6.35
C SER A 30 9.29 7.96 -5.25
N ASN A 31 9.53 9.22 -5.62
CA ASN A 31 9.63 10.32 -4.66
C ASN A 31 8.30 10.55 -3.91
N PHE A 32 8.31 10.52 -2.57
CA PHE A 32 7.08 10.66 -1.77
C PHE A 32 6.38 12.02 -1.91
N ASN A 33 7.12 13.10 -2.16
CA ASN A 33 6.51 14.42 -2.35
C ASN A 33 5.69 14.45 -3.65
N GLU A 34 6.22 13.88 -4.74
CA GLU A 34 5.45 13.74 -5.99
C GLU A 34 4.25 12.80 -5.83
N TRP A 35 4.38 11.75 -5.00
CA TRP A 35 3.29 10.82 -4.71
C TRP A 35 2.08 11.53 -4.13
N LYS A 36 2.29 12.43 -3.16
CA LYS A 36 1.22 13.20 -2.50
C LYS A 36 0.48 14.14 -3.47
N GLU A 37 1.16 14.60 -4.52
CA GLU A 37 0.60 15.53 -5.50
C GLU A 37 -0.18 14.84 -6.62
N LYS A 38 -0.06 13.50 -6.76
CA LYS A 38 -0.60 12.73 -7.88
C LYS A 38 -1.59 11.67 -7.39
N PRO A 39 -2.88 12.00 -7.20
CA PRO A 39 -3.89 11.06 -6.69
C PRO A 39 -3.98 9.75 -7.48
N GLY A 40 -3.80 9.80 -8.80
CA GLY A 40 -3.79 8.61 -9.66
C GLY A 40 -2.66 7.63 -9.30
N VAL A 41 -1.44 8.15 -9.12
CA VAL A 41 -0.29 7.38 -8.66
C VAL A 41 -0.54 6.84 -7.25
N ALA A 42 -1.06 7.69 -6.36
CA ALA A 42 -1.28 7.36 -4.96
C ALA A 42 -2.31 6.24 -4.75
N LEU A 43 -3.31 6.13 -5.63
CA LEU A 43 -4.36 5.12 -5.50
C LEU A 43 -3.88 3.69 -5.80
N PHE A 44 -2.79 3.51 -6.55
CA PHE A 44 -2.33 2.19 -6.95
C PHE A 44 -1.89 1.30 -5.79
N ILE A 45 -1.20 1.84 -4.77
CA ILE A 45 -0.81 1.03 -3.60
C ILE A 45 -2.04 0.47 -2.89
N TYR A 46 -3.11 1.25 -2.76
CA TYR A 46 -4.34 0.79 -2.14
C TYR A 46 -5.08 -0.21 -3.04
N ALA A 47 -5.06 -0.02 -4.36
CA ALA A 47 -5.58 -0.99 -5.30
C ALA A 47 -4.83 -2.33 -5.24
N GLN A 48 -3.50 -2.31 -5.06
CA GLN A 48 -2.70 -3.52 -4.84
C GLN A 48 -3.13 -4.23 -3.54
N LEU A 49 -3.30 -3.50 -2.43
CA LEU A 49 -3.77 -4.10 -1.18
C LEU A 49 -5.14 -4.77 -1.32
N ILE A 50 -6.08 -4.14 -2.03
CA ILE A 50 -7.41 -4.74 -2.31
C ILE A 50 -7.26 -5.97 -3.19
N ARG A 51 -6.37 -5.95 -4.19
CA ARG A 51 -6.15 -7.09 -5.08
C ARG A 51 -5.60 -8.29 -4.32
N GLU A 52 -4.64 -8.07 -3.43
CA GLU A 52 -3.96 -9.17 -2.71
C GLU A 52 -4.79 -9.70 -1.53
N TYR A 53 -5.53 -8.83 -0.83
CA TYR A 53 -6.17 -9.18 0.45
C TYR A 53 -7.70 -9.02 0.47
N GLY A 54 -8.27 -8.42 -0.57
CA GLY A 54 -9.71 -8.19 -0.67
C GLY A 54 -10.23 -7.04 0.19
N TRP A 55 -11.51 -6.73 0.01
CA TRP A 55 -12.19 -5.64 0.72
C TRP A 55 -12.44 -5.93 2.20
N SER A 56 -12.50 -7.20 2.59
CA SER A 56 -12.63 -7.60 4.00
C SER A 56 -11.50 -7.04 4.86
N SER A 57 -10.25 -7.12 4.40
CA SER A 57 -9.10 -6.60 5.14
C SER A 57 -9.19 -5.10 5.42
N TYR A 58 -9.70 -4.31 4.48
CA TYR A 58 -9.96 -2.88 4.70
C TYR A 58 -11.03 -2.65 5.77
N LYS A 59 -12.16 -3.36 5.68
CA LYS A 59 -13.25 -3.26 6.66
C LYS A 59 -12.76 -3.63 8.06
N ASP A 60 -11.96 -4.68 8.18
CA ASP A 60 -11.40 -5.11 9.45
C ASP A 60 -10.39 -4.10 10.01
N VAL A 61 -9.52 -3.53 9.17
CA VAL A 61 -8.60 -2.46 9.58
C VAL A 61 -9.40 -1.25 10.06
N PHE A 62 -10.39 -0.78 9.30
CA PHE A 62 -11.20 0.39 9.69
C PHE A 62 -11.95 0.16 11.00
N ARG A 63 -12.50 -1.04 11.22
CA ARG A 63 -13.12 -1.41 12.50
C ARG A 63 -12.12 -1.30 13.66
N LYS A 64 -10.86 -1.73 13.48
CA LYS A 64 -9.82 -1.55 14.52
C LYS A 64 -9.53 -0.08 14.81
N TYR A 65 -9.57 0.79 13.79
CA TYR A 65 -9.41 2.23 14.00
C TYR A 65 -10.59 2.81 14.81
N GLU A 66 -11.82 2.41 14.49
CA GLU A 66 -13.03 2.83 15.21
C GLU A 66 -13.01 2.38 16.67
N GLU A 67 -12.61 1.14 16.94
CA GLU A 67 -12.54 0.56 18.29
C GLU A 67 -11.42 1.17 19.14
N ARG A 68 -10.24 1.39 18.55
CA ARG A 68 -9.05 1.82 19.30
C ARG A 68 -8.94 3.33 19.46
N GLN A 69 -9.50 4.09 18.53
CA GLN A 69 -9.40 5.55 18.46
C GLN A 69 -7.99 6.09 18.81
N PRO A 70 -6.95 5.65 18.07
CA PRO A 70 -5.57 5.97 18.41
C PRO A 70 -5.34 7.48 18.31
N LYS A 71 -4.69 8.06 19.34
CA LYS A 71 -4.24 9.45 19.32
C LYS A 71 -2.88 9.52 18.63
N LEU A 72 -2.86 9.90 17.36
CA LEU A 72 -1.67 10.02 16.53
C LEU A 72 -1.42 11.51 16.24
N GLY A 73 -0.29 12.04 16.70
CA GLY A 73 0.03 13.47 16.69
C GLY A 73 0.74 13.96 15.43
N SER A 74 1.37 13.07 14.66
CA SER A 74 2.09 13.40 13.44
C SER A 74 1.68 12.54 12.24
N ASP A 75 1.96 13.01 11.02
CA ASP A 75 1.71 12.21 9.81
C ASP A 75 2.59 10.97 9.73
N GLN A 76 3.81 11.02 10.27
CA GLN A 76 4.69 9.85 10.36
C GLN A 76 4.06 8.77 11.25
N GLU A 77 3.51 9.14 12.40
CA GLU A 77 2.81 8.20 13.29
C GLU A 77 1.57 7.60 12.62
N LYS A 78 0.82 8.38 11.82
CA LYS A 78 -0.33 7.89 11.05
C LYS A 78 0.08 6.85 10.00
N MET A 79 1.15 7.12 9.26
CA MET A 79 1.66 6.20 8.25
C MET A 79 2.17 4.90 8.89
N ASP A 80 2.99 5.00 9.94
CA ASP A 80 3.50 3.85 10.67
C ASP A 80 2.36 3.01 11.28
N TYR A 81 1.36 3.66 11.88
CA TYR A 81 0.20 2.98 12.44
C TYR A 81 -0.65 2.29 11.37
N TRP A 82 -0.83 2.91 10.19
CA TRP A 82 -1.51 2.29 9.06
C TRP A 82 -0.79 1.03 8.60
N ILE A 83 0.52 1.13 8.33
CA ILE A 83 1.34 0.02 7.83
C ILE A 83 1.36 -1.14 8.83
N THR A 84 1.58 -0.85 10.12
CA THR A 84 1.58 -1.88 11.17
C THR A 84 0.23 -2.52 11.39
N THR A 85 -0.86 -1.75 11.41
CA THR A 85 -2.21 -2.27 11.63
C THR A 85 -2.65 -3.15 10.46
N PHE A 86 -2.40 -2.70 9.22
CA PHE A 86 -2.75 -3.46 8.03
C PHE A 86 -1.90 -4.73 7.92
N SER A 87 -0.57 -4.63 8.11
CA SER A 87 0.35 -5.78 8.06
C SER A 87 -0.07 -6.88 9.04
N ARG A 88 -0.43 -6.51 10.27
CA ARG A 88 -0.95 -7.45 11.27
C ARG A 88 -2.31 -8.03 10.89
N GLN A 89 -3.18 -7.25 10.24
CA GLN A 89 -4.48 -7.75 9.78
C GLN A 89 -4.33 -8.83 8.72
N VAL A 90 -3.38 -8.67 7.80
CA VAL A 90 -3.19 -9.59 6.66
C VAL A 90 -2.09 -10.62 6.87
N GLY A 91 -1.42 -10.59 8.03
CA GLY A 91 -0.37 -11.55 8.38
C GLY A 91 0.92 -11.42 7.57
N HIS A 92 1.13 -10.30 6.87
CA HIS A 92 2.29 -10.08 6.01
C HIS A 92 3.02 -8.78 6.33
N ASN A 93 4.32 -8.75 6.12
CA ASN A 93 5.14 -7.54 6.23
C ASN A 93 4.94 -6.66 4.98
N LEU A 94 4.16 -5.59 5.10
CA LEU A 94 3.92 -4.67 3.98
C LEU A 94 4.99 -3.58 3.81
N VAL A 95 5.99 -3.52 4.70
CA VAL A 95 7.07 -2.51 4.62
C VAL A 95 7.72 -2.45 3.24
N PRO A 96 8.09 -3.57 2.59
CA PRO A 96 8.69 -3.52 1.26
C PRO A 96 7.77 -2.90 0.21
N LEU A 97 6.46 -3.16 0.27
CA LEU A 97 5.48 -2.55 -0.64
C LEU A 97 5.42 -1.03 -0.43
N PHE A 98 5.27 -0.57 0.81
CA PHE A 98 5.21 0.87 1.08
C PHE A 98 6.52 1.59 0.75
N LYS A 99 7.68 0.95 0.97
CA LYS A 99 8.99 1.48 0.54
C LYS A 99 9.11 1.57 -0.98
N PHE A 100 8.61 0.57 -1.71
CA PHE A 100 8.57 0.59 -3.17
C PHE A 100 7.82 1.85 -3.69
N TRP A 101 6.73 2.23 -3.01
CA TRP A 101 5.95 3.44 -3.26
C TRP A 101 6.52 4.72 -2.62
N GLY A 102 7.72 4.66 -2.04
CA GLY A 102 8.42 5.84 -1.52
C GLY A 102 8.02 6.30 -0.12
N PHE A 103 7.15 5.58 0.59
CA PHE A 103 6.72 6.02 1.93
C PHE A 103 7.91 6.14 2.89
N PRO A 104 7.98 7.21 3.69
CA PRO A 104 8.86 7.25 4.84
C PRO A 104 8.31 6.32 5.93
N ILE A 105 9.13 5.39 6.40
CA ILE A 105 8.74 4.41 7.42
C ILE A 105 9.78 4.44 8.54
N SER A 106 9.35 4.53 9.79
CA SER A 106 10.28 4.55 10.91
C SER A 106 11.00 3.21 11.07
N LYS A 107 12.20 3.26 11.65
CA LYS A 107 12.96 2.06 12.00
C LYS A 107 12.18 1.13 12.94
N SER A 108 11.41 1.70 13.88
CA SER A 108 10.59 0.93 14.82
C SER A 108 9.56 0.07 14.08
N THR A 109 8.86 0.63 13.09
CA THR A 109 7.90 -0.11 12.25
C THR A 109 8.58 -1.22 11.44
N ILE A 110 9.75 -0.93 10.86
CA ILE A 110 10.52 -1.93 10.11
C ILE A 110 10.91 -3.10 11.03
N ASP A 111 11.42 -2.80 12.22
CA ASP A 111 11.86 -3.80 13.19
C ASP A 111 10.69 -4.62 13.79
N ASP A 112 9.52 -4.00 13.98
CA ASP A 112 8.31 -4.65 14.48
C ASP A 112 7.76 -5.69 13.49
N LEU A 113 7.76 -5.37 12.20
CA LEU A 113 7.15 -6.20 11.16
C LEU A 113 8.10 -7.22 10.53
N LYS A 114 9.42 -7.18 10.80
CA LYS A 114 10.43 -8.02 10.14
C LYS A 114 10.23 -9.53 10.30
N LYS A 115 9.46 -9.97 11.29
CA LYS A 115 9.17 -11.39 11.54
C LYS A 115 8.00 -11.92 10.69
N LEU A 116 7.19 -11.03 10.12
CA LEU A 116 6.10 -11.44 9.22
C LEU A 116 6.66 -11.77 7.84
N PRO A 117 6.09 -12.76 7.13
CA PRO A 117 6.48 -13.05 5.76
C PRO A 117 6.20 -11.86 4.85
N ILE A 118 7.07 -11.61 3.89
CA ILE A 118 6.87 -10.57 2.89
C ILE A 118 5.99 -11.16 1.78
N PRO A 119 4.93 -10.45 1.32
CA PRO A 119 4.05 -11.01 0.31
C PRO A 119 4.74 -11.03 -1.06
N GLN A 120 4.45 -12.05 -1.87
CA GLN A 120 4.91 -12.12 -3.24
C GLN A 120 3.90 -11.46 -4.17
N ILE A 121 4.07 -10.15 -4.38
CA ILE A 121 3.18 -9.35 -5.24
C ILE A 121 3.76 -9.31 -6.65
N TYR A 122 3.06 -9.92 -7.60
CA TYR A 122 3.46 -9.93 -9.01
C TYR A 122 2.50 -9.07 -9.84
N ASP A 123 2.94 -7.88 -10.22
CA ASP A 123 2.22 -7.06 -11.19
C ASP A 123 3.11 -6.17 -12.04
N GLN A 124 2.48 -5.57 -13.05
CA GLN A 124 3.14 -4.71 -14.02
C GLN A 124 3.75 -3.43 -13.44
N LEU A 125 3.45 -3.07 -12.19
CA LEU A 125 4.03 -1.89 -11.53
C LEU A 125 5.28 -2.31 -10.75
N ILE A 126 5.22 -3.40 -9.98
CA ILE A 126 6.40 -3.97 -9.31
C ILE A 126 7.46 -4.37 -10.34
N GLN A 127 7.06 -4.92 -11.49
CA GLN A 127 7.98 -5.31 -12.58
C GLN A 127 8.74 -4.15 -13.23
N VAL A 128 8.35 -2.89 -12.99
CA VAL A 128 9.08 -1.73 -13.50
C VAL A 128 10.39 -1.52 -12.76
N ALA A 129 10.45 -1.88 -11.47
CA ALA A 129 11.63 -1.73 -10.63
C ALA A 129 11.72 -2.87 -9.59
N PRO A 130 11.80 -4.15 -10.03
CA PRO A 130 11.70 -5.31 -9.14
C PRO A 130 12.81 -5.34 -8.09
N GLU A 131 13.98 -4.78 -8.39
CA GLU A 131 15.11 -4.65 -7.47
C GLU A 131 14.80 -3.80 -6.22
N ARG A 132 13.79 -2.92 -6.28
CA ARG A 132 13.34 -2.11 -5.13
C ARG A 132 12.31 -2.83 -4.26
N TYR A 133 11.76 -3.95 -4.73
CA TYR A 133 10.81 -4.76 -3.98
C TYR A 133 11.49 -6.01 -3.44
N SER A 134 12.03 -5.92 -2.23
CA SER A 134 12.65 -7.06 -1.56
C SER A 134 11.59 -7.95 -0.92
N VAL A 135 11.43 -9.17 -1.44
CA VAL A 135 10.67 -10.29 -0.85
C VAL A 135 11.57 -11.11 0.07
#